data_AF-A0A5R1YJN4-F1
#
_entry.id   AF-A0A5R1YJN4-F1
#
_cell.length_a   1.000
_cell.length_b   1.000
_cell.length_c   1.000
_cell.angle_alpha   90.00
_cell.angle_beta   90.00
_cell.angle_gamma   90.00
#
_symmetry.space_group_name_H-M   'P 1'
#
loop_
_entity.id
_entity.type
_entity.pdbx_description
1 polymer ?
#
loop_
_entity_poly.entity_id
_entity_poly.type
_entity_poly.pdbx_seq_one_letter_code
_entity_poly.pdbx_strand_id
1 'polypeptide(L)'
;GWVSTSEVTMDGCSRDYKVGFLYEPGSAQSNTSATINANDGNNTPVFSTGISGVGIAIKTQTNAGPYDNVMPIDNTYHNGDGNKTHHAMAPAYNVELVALGGPITSGTATFQSPLARVSFRDSATEDSGGDILTHLYLGNTQLIMKAMGCRVETPAITVDLGSVNLGSFANSQTAGTGEQDILLTCEQVTAIASSLSAQPASVNNPEISVRQVSTPSARSSSTGVAVRGRV
;
A
#
# COMPACT_ATOMS: atom_id res chain seq x y z
N GLY A 1 -8.76 -5.84 11.37
CA GLY A 1 -8.96 -6.50 12.69
C GLY A 1 -10.38 -6.26 13.16
N TRP A 2 -10.99 -7.21 13.89
CA TRP A 2 -12.40 -7.12 14.30
C TRP A 2 -12.59 -6.31 15.59
N VAL A 3 -13.60 -5.46 15.62
CA VAL A 3 -14.05 -4.72 16.81
C VAL A 3 -15.54 -4.93 16.96
N SER A 4 -15.98 -5.46 18.11
CA SER A 4 -17.39 -5.77 18.39
C SER A 4 -18.00 -4.87 19.47
N THR A 5 -19.33 -4.80 19.49
CA THR A 5 -20.09 -4.13 20.56
C THR A 5 -20.95 -5.13 21.34
N SER A 6 -21.66 -4.64 22.37
CA SER A 6 -22.72 -5.40 23.03
C SER A 6 -23.88 -5.69 22.07
N GLU A 7 -24.74 -6.62 22.46
CA GLU A 7 -25.98 -6.91 21.75
C GLU A 7 -26.83 -5.66 21.56
N VAL A 8 -27.43 -5.53 20.38
CA VAL A 8 -28.36 -4.47 20.04
C VAL A 8 -29.62 -5.11 19.46
N THR A 9 -30.79 -4.63 19.86
CA THR A 9 -32.07 -5.09 19.30
C THR A 9 -32.67 -3.99 18.42
N MET A 10 -33.14 -4.39 17.24
CA MET A 10 -33.95 -3.59 16.33
C MET A 10 -35.37 -4.15 16.32
N ASP A 11 -36.35 -3.31 16.58
CA ASP A 11 -37.77 -3.69 16.63
C ASP A 11 -38.62 -2.84 15.69
N GLY A 12 -39.75 -3.40 15.27
CA GLY A 12 -40.75 -2.69 14.48
C GLY A 12 -40.38 -2.53 13.01
N CYS A 13 -39.46 -3.34 12.47
CA CYS A 13 -39.11 -3.29 11.06
C CYS A 13 -40.35 -3.55 10.18
N SER A 14 -40.50 -2.75 9.12
CA SER A 14 -41.54 -2.97 8.11
C SER A 14 -41.30 -4.29 7.38
N ARG A 15 -42.33 -4.92 6.79
CA ARG A 15 -42.17 -6.24 6.15
C ARG A 15 -41.22 -6.23 4.94
N ASP A 16 -41.06 -5.08 4.30
CA ASP A 16 -40.27 -4.92 3.08
C ASP A 16 -39.01 -4.06 3.29
N TYR A 17 -38.57 -3.93 4.55
CA TYR A 17 -37.43 -3.12 4.96
C TYR A 17 -36.15 -3.49 4.18
N LYS A 18 -35.19 -2.58 4.19
CA LYS A 18 -33.88 -2.69 3.58
C LYS A 18 -32.78 -2.59 4.63
N VAL A 19 -31.72 -3.35 4.43
CA VAL A 19 -30.49 -3.27 5.23
C VAL A 19 -29.43 -2.58 4.40
N GLY A 20 -28.95 -1.42 4.86
CA GLY A 20 -27.88 -0.67 4.22
C GLY A 20 -26.53 -0.96 4.87
N PHE A 21 -25.51 -1.25 4.07
CA PHE A 21 -24.10 -1.37 4.48
C PHE A 21 -23.30 -0.18 3.94
N LEU A 22 -23.26 0.89 4.71
CA LEU A 22 -23.00 2.23 4.17
C LEU A 22 -21.83 2.91 4.87
N TYR A 23 -21.07 3.70 4.12
CA TYR A 23 -20.21 4.71 4.71
C TYR A 23 -21.05 5.89 5.20
N GLU A 24 -20.58 6.55 6.26
CA GLU A 24 -21.30 7.66 6.87
C GLU A 24 -21.38 8.86 5.93
N PRO A 25 -22.55 9.53 5.82
CA PRO A 25 -22.68 10.74 5.02
C PRO A 25 -21.65 11.80 5.39
N GLY A 26 -20.92 12.29 4.40
CA GLY A 26 -19.87 13.29 4.58
C GLY A 26 -18.47 12.70 4.72
N SER A 27 -18.34 11.39 4.93
CA SER A 27 -17.07 10.69 4.81
C SER A 27 -16.58 10.75 3.36
N ALA A 28 -15.26 10.70 3.15
CA ALA A 28 -14.70 10.69 1.81
C ALA A 28 -15.18 9.46 1.02
N GLN A 29 -15.35 8.34 1.70
CA GLN A 29 -15.74 7.04 1.14
C GLN A 29 -17.22 6.99 0.73
N SER A 30 -18.10 7.81 1.33
CA SER A 30 -19.52 7.84 0.94
C SER A 30 -19.76 8.46 -0.44
N ASN A 31 -18.83 9.29 -0.93
CA ASN A 31 -19.00 10.07 -2.16
C ASN A 31 -17.95 9.77 -3.25
N THR A 32 -17.10 8.78 -3.02
CA THR A 32 -16.04 8.41 -3.96
C THR A 32 -16.29 7.02 -4.52
N SER A 33 -15.77 6.76 -5.72
CA SER A 33 -15.76 5.41 -6.27
C SER A 33 -14.63 4.60 -5.62
N ALA A 34 -14.89 3.32 -5.39
CA ALA A 34 -13.85 2.40 -4.98
C ALA A 34 -12.72 2.34 -6.02
N THR A 35 -11.48 2.25 -5.55
CA THR A 35 -10.30 2.17 -6.40
C THR A 35 -10.15 0.75 -6.99
N ILE A 36 -10.34 -0.26 -6.14
CA ILE A 36 -10.27 -1.69 -6.45
C ILE A 36 -11.24 -2.44 -5.51
N ASN A 37 -11.33 -3.76 -5.65
CA ASN A 37 -11.90 -4.64 -4.63
C ASN A 37 -10.80 -5.44 -3.93
N ALA A 38 -10.97 -5.69 -2.63
CA ALA A 38 -10.06 -6.50 -1.85
C ALA A 38 -10.15 -7.97 -2.28
N ASN A 39 -9.00 -8.66 -2.27
CA ASN A 39 -8.95 -10.10 -2.53
C ASN A 39 -9.22 -10.89 -1.23
N ASP A 40 -10.44 -10.76 -0.72
CA ASP A 40 -10.85 -11.29 0.58
C ASP A 40 -12.05 -12.26 0.51
N GLY A 41 -12.41 -12.68 -0.71
CA GLY A 41 -13.55 -13.55 -0.98
C GLY A 41 -14.93 -12.87 -0.91
N ASN A 42 -15.01 -11.62 -0.45
CA ASN A 42 -16.27 -10.86 -0.30
C ASN A 42 -16.40 -9.71 -1.30
N ASN A 43 -15.39 -9.51 -2.16
CA ASN A 43 -15.33 -8.43 -3.14
C ASN A 43 -15.50 -7.05 -2.48
N THR A 44 -14.91 -6.88 -1.29
CA THR A 44 -15.06 -5.66 -0.49
C THR A 44 -14.46 -4.46 -1.23
N PRO A 45 -15.23 -3.38 -1.47
CA PRO A 45 -14.69 -2.22 -2.15
C PRO A 45 -13.63 -1.51 -1.31
N VAL A 46 -12.55 -1.11 -1.96
CA VAL A 46 -11.40 -0.45 -1.34
C VAL A 46 -11.41 1.02 -1.71
N PHE A 47 -11.41 1.89 -0.71
CA PHE A 47 -11.39 3.34 -0.90
C PHE A 47 -10.04 3.92 -0.54
N SER A 48 -9.65 5.01 -1.21
CA SER A 48 -8.37 5.68 -0.90
C SER A 48 -8.34 6.19 0.53
N THR A 49 -7.18 6.03 1.19
CA THR A 49 -6.92 6.69 2.49
C THR A 49 -6.35 8.10 2.32
N GLY A 50 -6.05 8.52 1.08
CA GLY A 50 -5.29 9.72 0.77
C GLY A 50 -3.77 9.52 0.80
N ILE A 51 -3.27 8.41 1.34
CA ILE A 51 -1.87 8.00 1.23
C ILE A 51 -1.67 7.20 -0.06
N SER A 52 -0.67 7.58 -0.86
CA SER A 52 -0.37 6.90 -2.12
C SER A 52 -0.13 5.41 -1.89
N GLY A 53 -0.75 4.57 -2.71
CA GLY A 53 -0.60 3.12 -2.66
C GLY A 53 -1.37 2.41 -1.53
N VAL A 54 -2.13 3.13 -0.69
CA VAL A 54 -2.83 2.55 0.47
C VAL A 54 -4.32 2.92 0.49
N GLY A 55 -5.16 1.89 0.52
CA GLY A 55 -6.60 1.98 0.65
C GLY A 55 -7.12 1.37 1.97
N ILE A 56 -8.39 1.57 2.23
CA ILE A 56 -9.13 0.98 3.35
C ILE A 56 -10.30 0.14 2.81
N ALA A 57 -10.44 -1.05 3.36
CA ALA A 57 -11.57 -1.94 3.14
C ALA A 57 -12.26 -2.18 4.49
N ILE A 58 -13.60 -2.12 4.51
CA ILE A 58 -14.38 -2.32 5.72
C ILE A 58 -15.42 -3.40 5.46
N LYS A 59 -15.46 -4.38 6.36
CA LYS A 59 -16.48 -5.42 6.43
C LYS A 59 -17.19 -5.36 7.77
N THR A 60 -18.37 -5.92 7.84
CA THR A 60 -19.13 -6.06 9.07
C THR A 60 -19.74 -7.44 9.16
N GLN A 61 -20.02 -7.87 10.38
CA GLN A 61 -20.82 -9.05 10.68
C GLN A 61 -21.77 -8.67 11.81
N THR A 62 -23.06 -8.66 11.53
CA THR A 62 -24.08 -8.15 12.47
C THR A 62 -24.76 -9.25 13.28
N ASN A 63 -24.80 -10.48 12.78
CA ASN A 63 -25.50 -11.62 13.40
C ASN A 63 -26.93 -11.25 13.82
N ALA A 64 -27.70 -10.65 12.90
CA ALA A 64 -28.99 -10.01 13.17
C ALA A 64 -30.18 -10.69 12.47
N GLY A 65 -29.98 -11.74 11.66
CA GLY A 65 -31.05 -12.49 11.00
C GLY A 65 -31.05 -12.46 9.47
N PRO A 66 -31.02 -11.28 8.79
CA PRO A 66 -31.03 -11.27 7.32
C PRO A 66 -29.63 -11.45 6.72
N TYR A 67 -28.58 -11.03 7.46
CA TYR A 67 -27.19 -11.00 7.01
C TYR A 67 -26.25 -11.37 8.16
N ASP A 68 -26.17 -12.66 8.45
CA ASP A 68 -25.31 -13.20 9.52
C ASP A 68 -23.89 -13.54 9.03
N ASN A 69 -23.71 -13.56 7.71
CA ASN A 69 -22.40 -13.67 7.09
C ASN A 69 -21.66 -12.33 7.11
N VAL A 70 -20.36 -12.39 6.85
CA VAL A 70 -19.55 -11.18 6.67
C VAL A 70 -20.01 -10.43 5.41
N MET A 71 -20.35 -9.16 5.56
CA MET A 71 -20.80 -8.28 4.49
C MET A 71 -19.82 -7.11 4.29
N PRO A 72 -19.54 -6.71 3.05
CA PRO A 72 -18.76 -5.50 2.79
C PRO A 72 -19.57 -4.24 3.14
N ILE A 73 -18.88 -3.18 3.55
CA ILE A 73 -19.43 -1.82 3.50
C ILE A 73 -19.19 -1.29 2.09
N ASP A 74 -20.25 -1.18 1.30
CA ASP A 74 -20.17 -0.94 -0.15
C ASP A 74 -21.12 0.17 -0.65
N ASN A 75 -21.77 0.89 0.26
CA ASN A 75 -22.78 1.91 -0.04
C ASN A 75 -24.03 1.37 -0.74
N THR A 76 -24.41 0.11 -0.47
CA THR A 76 -25.62 -0.49 -1.05
C THR A 76 -26.66 -0.88 0.01
N TYR A 77 -27.89 -1.05 -0.46
CA TYR A 77 -29.01 -1.58 0.30
C TYR A 77 -29.39 -2.96 -0.22
N HIS A 78 -29.72 -3.85 0.70
CA HIS A 78 -30.23 -5.18 0.40
C HIS A 78 -31.60 -5.39 1.04
N ASN A 79 -32.29 -6.46 0.62
CA ASN A 79 -33.62 -6.78 1.14
C ASN A 79 -33.53 -7.35 2.55
N GLY A 80 -34.38 -6.88 3.45
CA GLY A 80 -34.63 -7.56 4.71
C GLY A 80 -35.25 -8.95 4.52
N ASP A 81 -35.26 -9.73 5.59
CA ASP A 81 -35.92 -11.05 5.67
C ASP A 81 -37.43 -10.96 5.97
N GLY A 82 -37.94 -9.74 6.20
CA GLY A 82 -39.33 -9.45 6.53
C GLY A 82 -39.73 -9.72 7.99
N ASN A 83 -38.77 -10.06 8.87
CA ASN A 83 -38.99 -10.12 10.29
C ASN A 83 -39.09 -8.70 10.88
N LYS A 84 -39.83 -8.55 11.98
CA LYS A 84 -40.03 -7.26 12.66
C LYS A 84 -39.00 -6.99 13.74
N THR A 85 -38.34 -8.02 14.24
CA THR A 85 -37.41 -7.94 15.35
C THR A 85 -36.11 -8.67 15.01
N HIS A 86 -35.00 -8.01 15.29
CA HIS A 86 -33.64 -8.46 15.02
C HIS A 86 -32.76 -8.27 16.24
N HIS A 87 -32.12 -9.34 16.69
CA HIS A 87 -31.15 -9.30 17.78
C HIS A 87 -29.76 -9.43 17.19
N ALA A 88 -29.03 -8.31 17.09
CA ALA A 88 -27.65 -8.31 16.61
C ALA A 88 -26.74 -8.80 17.73
N MET A 89 -26.33 -10.06 17.67
CA MET A 89 -25.50 -10.68 18.69
C MET A 89 -24.02 -10.34 18.47
N ALA A 90 -23.54 -9.37 19.24
CA ALA A 90 -22.17 -8.85 19.20
C ALA A 90 -21.71 -8.43 17.78
N PRO A 91 -22.42 -7.46 17.15
CA PRO A 91 -22.07 -7.00 15.82
C PRO A 91 -20.64 -6.45 15.82
N ALA A 92 -19.91 -6.69 14.74
CA ALA A 92 -18.50 -6.37 14.65
C ALA A 92 -18.11 -5.81 13.28
N TYR A 93 -17.12 -4.91 13.27
CA TYR A 93 -16.52 -4.40 12.05
C TYR A 93 -15.08 -4.89 11.92
N ASN A 94 -14.68 -5.24 10.70
CA ASN A 94 -13.29 -5.47 10.35
C ASN A 94 -12.79 -4.34 9.45
N VAL A 95 -11.74 -3.66 9.92
CA VAL A 95 -11.04 -2.65 9.13
C VAL A 95 -9.69 -3.21 8.68
N GLU A 96 -9.44 -3.14 7.37
CA GLU A 96 -8.22 -3.60 6.71
C GLU A 96 -7.59 -2.48 5.89
N LEU A 97 -6.26 -2.39 5.96
CA LEU A 97 -5.47 -1.59 5.03
C LEU A 97 -5.09 -2.47 3.85
N VAL A 98 -5.31 -1.96 2.65
CA VAL A 98 -5.11 -2.70 1.41
C VAL A 98 -4.10 -1.96 0.54
N ALA A 99 -3.08 -2.66 0.05
CA ALA A 99 -2.15 -2.12 -0.92
C ALA A 99 -2.86 -1.96 -2.28
N LEU A 100 -2.85 -0.76 -2.84
CA LEU A 100 -3.47 -0.45 -4.13
C LEU A 100 -2.55 -0.76 -5.33
N GLY A 101 -1.33 -1.20 -5.06
CA GLY A 101 -0.26 -1.30 -6.05
C GLY A 101 0.48 0.03 -6.25
N GLY A 102 1.66 -0.05 -6.87
CA GLY A 102 2.55 1.10 -7.04
C GLY A 102 3.28 1.51 -5.75
N PRO A 103 4.01 2.65 -5.77
CA PRO A 103 4.76 3.13 -4.63
C PRO A 103 3.86 3.52 -3.45
N ILE A 104 4.17 3.00 -2.27
CA ILE A 104 3.60 3.45 -1.00
C ILE A 104 4.45 4.59 -0.48
N THR A 105 3.83 5.74 -0.16
CA THR A 105 4.53 6.92 0.37
C THR A 105 4.27 7.09 1.87
N SER A 106 5.20 7.77 2.54
CA SER A 106 4.94 8.25 3.91
C SER A 106 3.80 9.26 3.91
N GLY A 107 3.03 9.29 5.00
CA GLY A 107 1.93 10.23 5.13
C GLY A 107 1.04 9.90 6.34
N THR A 108 0.05 10.76 6.56
CA THR A 108 -0.93 10.59 7.63
C THR A 108 -2.33 10.60 7.03
N ALA A 109 -3.18 9.68 7.48
CA ALA A 109 -4.59 9.67 7.16
C ALA A 109 -5.41 9.71 8.46
N THR A 110 -6.49 10.47 8.43
CA THR A 110 -7.48 10.56 9.51
C THR A 110 -8.82 10.17 8.95
N PHE A 111 -9.58 9.42 9.73
CA PHE A 111 -10.93 9.00 9.35
C PHE A 111 -11.95 9.89 10.06
N GLN A 112 -12.98 10.30 9.32
CA GLN A 112 -14.16 10.87 9.98
C GLN A 112 -14.80 9.82 10.88
N SER A 113 -15.51 10.28 11.91
CA SER A 113 -16.14 9.42 12.88
C SER A 113 -17.55 9.95 13.21
N PRO A 114 -18.60 9.13 13.08
CA PRO A 114 -18.57 7.74 12.61
C PRO A 114 -18.13 7.62 11.14
N LEU A 115 -17.56 6.47 10.75
CA LEU A 115 -17.04 6.22 9.40
C LEU A 115 -17.99 5.39 8.55
N ALA A 116 -18.63 4.40 9.16
CA ALA A 116 -19.53 3.47 8.49
C ALA A 116 -20.66 3.04 9.43
N ARG A 117 -21.74 2.51 8.87
CA ARG A 117 -22.90 2.03 9.60
C ARG A 117 -23.60 0.86 8.92
N VAL A 118 -24.39 0.15 9.72
CA VAL A 118 -25.46 -0.72 9.22
C VAL A 118 -26.79 -0.11 9.61
N SER A 119 -27.67 0.12 8.63
CA SER A 119 -28.97 0.76 8.83
C SER A 119 -30.12 -0.13 8.38
N PHE A 120 -31.23 -0.06 9.10
CA PHE A 120 -32.49 -0.73 8.76
C PHE A 120 -33.49 0.35 8.37
N ARG A 121 -33.91 0.35 7.11
CA ARG A 121 -34.70 1.40 6.49
C ARG A 121 -35.97 0.85 5.86
N ASP A 122 -37.04 1.63 5.81
CA ASP A 122 -38.29 1.22 5.16
C ASP A 122 -38.16 1.16 3.63
N SER A 123 -37.21 1.87 3.04
CA SER A 123 -36.85 1.75 1.63
C SER A 123 -35.35 1.92 1.40
N ALA A 124 -34.87 1.68 0.18
CA ALA A 124 -33.44 1.72 -0.17
C ALA A 124 -32.91 3.17 -0.33
N THR A 125 -33.25 4.04 0.60
CA THR A 125 -32.87 5.47 0.61
C THR A 125 -32.66 5.96 2.04
N GLU A 126 -31.72 6.88 2.22
CA GLU A 126 -31.41 7.44 3.54
C GLU A 126 -32.54 8.29 4.13
N ASP A 127 -33.36 8.92 3.27
CA ASP A 127 -34.48 9.76 3.69
C ASP A 127 -35.72 8.96 4.12
N SER A 128 -35.67 7.63 4.01
CA SER A 128 -36.76 6.76 4.43
C SER A 128 -36.75 6.52 5.95
N GLY A 129 -37.93 6.19 6.50
CA GLY A 129 -38.07 5.80 7.90
C GLY A 129 -37.17 4.63 8.26
N GLY A 130 -36.89 4.45 9.56
CA GLY A 130 -36.02 3.40 10.07
C GLY A 130 -34.95 3.92 11.03
N ASP A 131 -34.00 3.06 11.38
CA ASP A 131 -32.98 3.34 12.39
C ASP A 131 -31.61 2.75 12.01
N ILE A 132 -30.58 3.14 12.76
CA ILE A 132 -29.22 2.66 12.59
C ILE A 132 -28.95 1.57 13.62
N LEU A 133 -28.63 0.36 13.15
CA LEU A 133 -28.32 -0.75 14.02
C LEU A 133 -26.95 -0.54 14.70
N THR A 134 -25.92 -0.21 13.93
CA THR A 134 -24.56 0.01 14.44
C THR A 134 -23.81 1.07 13.67
N HIS A 135 -22.85 1.71 14.36
CA HIS A 135 -21.86 2.62 13.79
C HIS A 135 -20.44 2.11 14.06
N LEU A 136 -19.52 2.39 13.13
CA LEU A 136 -18.08 2.26 13.31
C LEU A 136 -17.47 3.63 13.63
N TYR A 137 -16.87 3.76 14.80
CA TYR A 137 -16.15 4.97 15.22
C TYR A 137 -14.64 4.76 15.13
N LEU A 138 -13.94 5.59 14.34
CA LEU A 138 -12.48 5.62 14.24
C LEU A 138 -11.87 6.97 14.66
N GLY A 139 -12.64 7.83 15.36
CA GLY A 139 -12.31 9.26 15.54
C GLY A 139 -11.02 9.60 16.29
N ASN A 140 -10.42 8.66 17.01
CA ASN A 140 -9.10 8.81 17.64
C ASN A 140 -8.00 8.02 16.92
N THR A 141 -8.30 7.37 15.81
CA THR A 141 -7.37 6.55 15.05
C THR A 141 -6.77 7.38 13.92
N GLN A 142 -5.48 7.71 14.08
CA GLN A 142 -4.68 8.26 13.00
C GLN A 142 -3.84 7.14 12.39
N LEU A 143 -3.92 7.00 11.07
CA LEU A 143 -2.97 6.17 10.34
C LEU A 143 -1.72 7.00 10.08
N ILE A 144 -0.57 6.53 10.55
CA ILE A 144 0.74 7.12 10.24
C ILE A 144 1.50 6.09 9.42
N MET A 145 1.60 6.32 8.11
CA MET A 145 2.38 5.49 7.20
C MET A 145 3.80 6.03 7.12
N LYS A 146 4.77 5.15 7.31
CA LYS A 146 6.19 5.42 7.08
C LYS A 146 6.64 4.50 5.95
N ALA A 147 6.81 5.06 4.76
CA ALA A 147 7.37 4.31 3.65
C ALA A 147 8.85 4.03 3.92
N MET A 148 9.26 2.79 3.71
CA MET A 148 10.66 2.40 3.76
C MET A 148 11.33 2.75 2.43
N GLY A 149 12.54 3.28 2.47
CA GLY A 149 13.26 3.70 1.27
C GLY A 149 14.48 4.55 1.59
N CYS A 150 15.39 4.60 0.62
CA CYS A 150 16.58 5.44 0.66
C CYS A 150 16.58 6.42 -0.51
N ARG A 151 17.02 7.65 -0.27
CA ARG A 151 17.35 8.60 -1.33
C ARG A 151 18.86 8.64 -1.52
N VAL A 152 19.30 8.54 -2.77
CA VAL A 152 20.70 8.77 -3.14
C VAL A 152 20.91 10.28 -3.25
N GLU A 153 21.89 10.82 -2.54
CA GLU A 153 22.14 12.28 -2.56
C GLU A 153 22.90 12.74 -3.81
N THR A 154 23.78 11.89 -4.33
CA THR A 154 24.59 12.16 -5.52
C THR A 154 24.20 11.20 -6.65
N PRO A 155 23.36 11.63 -7.62
CA PRO A 155 22.86 10.76 -8.69
C PRO A 155 23.94 10.36 -9.70
N ALA A 156 25.08 11.06 -9.70
CA ALA A 156 26.26 10.71 -10.48
C ALA A 156 27.50 10.80 -9.58
N ILE A 157 28.36 9.79 -9.68
CA ILE A 157 29.66 9.75 -9.03
C ILE A 157 30.74 9.69 -10.10
N THR A 158 31.85 10.38 -9.87
CA THR A 158 33.04 10.29 -10.71
C THR A 158 34.15 9.67 -9.88
N VAL A 159 34.62 8.51 -10.31
CA VAL A 159 35.75 7.82 -9.68
C VAL A 159 36.97 8.09 -10.54
N ASP A 160 37.92 8.87 -10.03
CA ASP A 160 39.20 9.06 -10.69
C ASP A 160 40.13 7.89 -10.34
N LEU A 161 40.54 7.13 -11.34
CA LEU A 161 41.48 6.02 -11.20
C LEU A 161 42.95 6.47 -11.33
N GLY A 162 43.17 7.74 -11.66
CA GLY A 162 44.47 8.33 -11.94
C GLY A 162 45.11 7.81 -13.23
N SER A 163 46.38 8.18 -13.43
CA SER A 163 47.20 7.68 -14.53
C SER A 163 47.91 6.39 -14.14
N VAL A 164 47.70 5.33 -14.92
CA VAL A 164 48.30 4.01 -14.69
C VAL A 164 49.41 3.76 -15.71
N ASN A 165 50.59 3.32 -15.23
CA ASN A 165 51.70 2.93 -16.09
C ASN A 165 51.53 1.48 -16.57
N LEU A 166 51.83 1.19 -17.83
CA LEU A 166 51.76 -0.17 -18.39
C LEU A 166 52.63 -1.17 -17.60
N GLY A 167 53.79 -0.74 -17.08
CA GLY A 167 54.67 -1.57 -16.27
C GLY A 167 54.04 -2.05 -14.96
N SER A 168 52.99 -1.39 -14.47
CA SER A 168 52.23 -1.83 -13.29
C SER A 168 51.49 -3.15 -13.51
N PHE A 169 51.21 -3.52 -14.77
CA PHE A 169 50.59 -4.80 -15.13
C PHE A 169 51.60 -5.93 -15.34
N ALA A 170 52.91 -5.67 -15.29
CA ALA A 170 53.94 -6.69 -15.51
C ALA A 170 53.91 -7.79 -14.43
N ASN A 171 53.51 -7.43 -13.20
CA ASN A 171 53.47 -8.33 -12.05
C ASN A 171 52.09 -8.37 -11.34
N SER A 172 51.08 -7.66 -11.87
CA SER A 172 49.73 -7.56 -11.28
C SER A 172 48.67 -7.54 -12.37
N GLN A 173 47.52 -8.15 -12.12
CA GLN A 173 46.36 -8.10 -13.03
C GLN A 173 45.48 -6.85 -12.81
N THR A 174 45.77 -6.07 -11.76
CA THR A 174 45.08 -4.83 -11.42
C THR A 174 46.08 -3.71 -11.16
N ALA A 175 45.77 -2.51 -11.64
CA ALA A 175 46.55 -1.31 -11.36
C ALA A 175 45.64 -0.08 -11.38
N GLY A 176 45.90 0.85 -10.46
CA GLY A 176 44.99 1.96 -10.17
C GLY A 176 43.80 1.52 -9.31
N THR A 177 43.46 2.34 -8.32
CA THR A 177 42.32 2.15 -7.43
C THR A 177 41.70 3.51 -7.17
N GLY A 178 40.38 3.58 -7.25
CA GLY A 178 39.61 4.74 -6.82
C GLY A 178 38.44 4.27 -5.99
N GLU A 179 38.15 4.99 -4.92
CA GLU A 179 37.01 4.74 -4.03
C GLU A 179 36.16 6.00 -3.97
N GLN A 180 34.85 5.80 -3.89
CA GLN A 180 33.90 6.89 -3.75
C GLN A 180 32.73 6.44 -2.89
N ASP A 181 32.44 7.21 -1.86
CA ASP A 181 31.30 6.95 -1.00
C ASP A 181 30.00 7.32 -1.72
N ILE A 182 29.00 6.43 -1.61
CA ILE A 182 27.63 6.68 -2.03
C ILE A 182 26.83 6.98 -0.78
N LEU A 183 26.44 8.24 -0.61
CA LEU A 183 25.64 8.66 0.53
C LEU A 183 24.16 8.35 0.29
N LEU A 184 23.60 7.51 1.17
CA LEU A 184 22.20 7.13 1.21
C LEU A 184 21.56 7.71 2.46
N THR A 185 20.49 8.47 2.28
CA THR A 185 19.63 8.90 3.40
C THR A 185 18.38 8.04 3.39
N CYS A 186 18.23 7.22 4.43
CA CYS A 186 17.18 6.20 4.51
C CYS A 186 16.23 6.44 5.68
N GLU A 187 14.97 6.06 5.49
CA GLU A 187 14.01 5.93 6.58
C GLU A 187 14.39 4.75 7.48
N GLN A 188 14.07 4.84 8.79
CA GLN A 188 14.41 3.79 9.76
C GLN A 188 13.89 2.41 9.30
N VAL A 189 14.69 1.37 9.53
CA VAL A 189 14.35 -0.04 9.20
C VAL A 189 14.35 -0.36 7.69
N THR A 190 14.93 0.51 6.84
CA THR A 190 15.13 0.20 5.41
C THR A 190 16.30 -0.78 5.21
N ALA A 191 16.03 -1.95 4.60
CA ALA A 191 17.07 -2.86 4.14
C ALA A 191 17.68 -2.34 2.84
N ILE A 192 19.01 -2.29 2.77
CA ILE A 192 19.75 -1.77 1.61
C ILE A 192 20.44 -2.93 0.91
N ALA A 193 20.21 -3.05 -0.40
CA ALA A 193 20.99 -3.91 -1.29
C ALA A 193 21.48 -3.06 -2.46
N SER A 194 22.79 -3.10 -2.71
CA SER A 194 23.42 -2.47 -3.86
C SER A 194 23.67 -3.52 -4.95
N SER A 195 23.54 -3.11 -6.21
CA SER A 195 23.99 -3.91 -7.34
C SER A 195 24.57 -2.97 -8.39
N LEU A 196 25.57 -3.46 -9.12
CA LEU A 196 26.26 -2.67 -10.14
C LEU A 196 25.97 -3.27 -11.52
N SER A 197 25.41 -2.45 -12.41
CA SER A 197 25.12 -2.83 -13.80
C SER A 197 25.90 -1.95 -14.77
N ALA A 198 26.47 -2.56 -15.82
CA ALA A 198 27.25 -1.91 -16.88
C ALA A 198 27.54 -2.92 -17.99
N GLN A 199 28.02 -2.43 -19.12
CA GLN A 199 28.38 -3.27 -20.26
C GLN A 199 29.63 -4.13 -19.95
N PRO A 200 29.56 -5.47 -20.10
CA PRO A 200 30.70 -6.35 -19.90
C PRO A 200 31.84 -6.05 -20.89
N ALA A 201 33.09 -6.26 -20.48
CA ALA A 201 34.22 -6.24 -21.43
C ALA A 201 34.08 -7.34 -22.50
N SER A 202 34.53 -7.04 -23.73
CA SER A 202 34.30 -7.85 -24.94
C SER A 202 35.10 -9.16 -25.02
N VAL A 203 35.87 -9.53 -23.99
CA VAL A 203 36.73 -10.73 -23.98
C VAL A 203 36.60 -11.43 -22.63
N ASN A 204 36.46 -12.77 -22.66
CA ASN A 204 36.42 -13.71 -21.54
C ASN A 204 36.24 -13.08 -20.14
N ASN A 205 34.98 -12.87 -19.75
CA ASN A 205 34.60 -12.32 -18.45
C ASN A 205 33.83 -13.37 -17.62
N PRO A 206 34.49 -14.44 -17.14
CA PRO A 206 33.82 -15.49 -16.38
C PRO A 206 33.25 -15.00 -15.04
N GLU A 207 33.68 -13.83 -14.53
CA GLU A 207 33.22 -13.28 -13.25
C GLU A 207 32.18 -12.15 -13.36
N ILE A 208 31.74 -11.71 -14.57
CA ILE A 208 30.81 -10.56 -14.78
C ILE A 208 31.22 -9.30 -13.97
N SER A 209 32.47 -9.22 -13.52
CA SER A 209 32.97 -8.19 -12.60
C SER A 209 33.76 -7.10 -13.34
N VAL A 210 34.14 -7.38 -14.59
CA VAL A 210 34.97 -6.55 -15.44
C VAL A 210 34.10 -5.81 -16.47
N ARG A 211 34.21 -4.48 -16.49
CA ARG A 211 33.36 -3.57 -17.27
C ARG A 211 34.17 -2.88 -18.33
N GLN A 212 33.59 -2.74 -19.52
CA GLN A 212 34.27 -2.14 -20.66
C GLN A 212 34.54 -0.65 -20.39
N VAL A 213 35.73 -0.18 -20.76
CA VAL A 213 36.00 1.26 -20.84
C VAL A 213 35.30 1.79 -22.10
N SER A 214 34.16 2.48 -21.91
CA SER A 214 33.50 3.22 -22.98
C SER A 214 33.88 4.70 -22.89
N THR A 215 34.32 5.28 -24.01
CA THR A 215 34.54 6.72 -24.11
C THR A 215 33.55 7.29 -25.12
N PRO A 216 32.73 8.31 -24.76
CA PRO A 216 31.79 8.92 -25.70
C PRO A 216 32.48 9.63 -26.88
N SER A 217 33.78 9.96 -26.76
CA SER A 217 34.44 10.82 -27.75
C SER A 217 35.98 10.95 -27.55
N ALA A 218 36.78 9.91 -27.83
CA ALA A 218 38.24 10.08 -27.94
C ALA A 218 38.92 9.08 -28.91
N ARG A 219 39.84 9.61 -29.74
CA ARG A 219 40.63 8.92 -30.78
C ARG A 219 41.78 8.04 -30.24
N SER A 220 41.78 7.71 -28.96
CA SER A 220 42.86 6.94 -28.31
C SER A 220 42.34 6.25 -27.05
N SER A 221 41.61 5.15 -27.23
CA SER A 221 41.21 4.26 -26.14
C SER A 221 42.28 3.19 -25.91
N SER A 222 42.70 2.98 -24.67
CA SER A 222 43.58 1.86 -24.30
C SER A 222 42.89 0.53 -24.61
N THR A 223 43.49 -0.29 -25.47
CA THR A 223 43.01 -1.64 -25.78
C THR A 223 43.59 -2.64 -24.77
N GLY A 224 42.77 -3.56 -24.25
CA GLY A 224 43.22 -4.62 -23.34
C GLY A 224 43.15 -4.29 -21.84
N VAL A 225 42.59 -3.14 -21.46
CA VAL A 225 42.35 -2.73 -20.06
C VAL A 225 40.85 -2.54 -19.82
N ALA A 226 40.39 -2.88 -18.62
CA ALA A 226 38.99 -2.78 -18.21
C ALA A 226 38.88 -2.42 -16.73
N VAL A 227 37.70 -1.97 -16.29
CA VAL A 227 37.47 -1.55 -14.89
C VAL A 227 36.75 -2.66 -14.14
N ARG A 228 37.23 -2.98 -12.93
CA ARG A 228 36.53 -3.88 -11.99
C ARG A 228 35.96 -3.05 -10.85
N GLY A 229 34.67 -3.19 -10.57
CA GLY A 229 33.98 -2.45 -9.52
C GLY A 229 33.21 -3.36 -8.57
N ARG A 230 33.16 -2.98 -7.29
CA ARG A 230 32.35 -3.62 -6.24
C ARG A 230 31.60 -2.53 -5.48
N VAL A 231 30.39 -2.86 -5.02
CA VAL A 231 29.48 -2.01 -4.23
C VAL A 231 28.94 -2.83 -3.07
#